data_AF-A0A7S3IMU7-F1
#
_entry.id   AF-A0A7S3IMU7-F1
#
_cell.length_a   1.000
_cell.length_b   1.000
_cell.length_c   1.000
_cell.angle_alpha   90.00
_cell.angle_beta   90.00
_cell.angle_gamma   90.00
#
_symmetry.space_group_name_H-M   'P 1'
#
loop_
_entity.id
_entity.type
_entity.pdbx_description
1 polymer ?
#
loop_
_entity_poly.entity_id
_entity_poly.type
_entity_poly.pdbx_seq_one_letter_code
_entity_poly.pdbx_strand_id
1 'polypeptide(L)'
;MHTIEFMDKYYKKHSVTERIIKEDNTMWIPFFLMYLFALLFVVSLCRLQCKDIMSSNFETAQNPQASRCPNCMVVKRPDIQHCDECEACIEGYDHHCGVVGMCIGDVNFKYFTQVIVYSGLQ
;
A
#
# COMPACT_ATOMS: atom_id res chain seq x y z
N MET A 1 -56.88 27.16 -26.12
CA MET A 1 -56.72 27.12 -24.65
C MET A 1 -55.99 25.87 -24.17
N HIS A 2 -56.32 24.68 -24.69
CA HIS A 2 -55.75 23.39 -24.24
C HIS A 2 -54.23 23.21 -24.43
N THR A 3 -53.61 23.93 -25.37
CA THR A 3 -52.18 23.82 -25.68
C THR A 3 -51.30 24.58 -24.70
N ILE A 4 -51.81 25.69 -24.13
CA ILE A 4 -51.06 26.54 -23.19
C ILE A 4 -50.91 25.82 -21.84
N GLU A 5 -51.99 25.21 -21.34
CA GLU A 5 -51.96 24.44 -20.09
C GLU A 5 -51.04 23.22 -20.16
N PHE A 6 -50.93 22.58 -21.33
CA PHE A 6 -50.02 21.46 -21.54
C PHE A 6 -48.55 21.91 -21.44
N MET A 7 -48.21 23.05 -22.04
CA MET A 7 -46.84 23.58 -22.02
C MET A 7 -46.42 24.05 -20.62
N ASP A 8 -47.33 24.66 -19.86
CA ASP A 8 -47.07 25.07 -18.47
C ASP A 8 -46.79 23.86 -17.56
N LYS A 9 -47.58 22.78 -17.73
CA LYS A 9 -47.39 21.53 -16.98
C LYS A 9 -46.07 20.84 -17.37
N TYR A 10 -45.71 20.88 -18.65
CA TYR A 10 -44.44 20.35 -19.17
C TYR A 10 -43.24 21.12 -18.61
N TYR A 11 -43.27 22.45 -18.67
CA TYR A 11 -42.20 23.32 -18.16
C TYR A 11 -42.01 23.19 -16.64
N LYS A 12 -43.12 23.13 -15.89
CA LYS A 12 -43.09 22.89 -14.44
C LYS A 12 -42.53 21.51 -14.09
N LYS A 13 -42.86 20.47 -14.86
CA LYS A 13 -42.31 19.12 -14.68
C LYS A 13 -40.80 19.08 -14.95
N HIS A 14 -40.33 19.75 -15.99
CA HIS A 14 -38.90 19.82 -16.32
C HIS A 14 -38.10 20.54 -15.22
N SER A 15 -38.54 21.74 -14.80
CA SER A 15 -37.85 22.54 -13.78
C SER A 15 -37.86 21.92 -12.37
N VAL A 16 -38.82 21.06 -12.06
CA VAL A 16 -38.83 20.26 -10.82
C VAL A 16 -37.85 19.10 -10.93
N THR A 17 -37.82 18.40 -12.06
CA THR A 17 -36.89 17.29 -12.30
C THR A 17 -35.44 17.77 -12.25
N GLU A 18 -35.12 18.91 -12.88
CA GLU A 18 -33.77 19.51 -12.82
C GLU A 18 -33.37 19.94 -11.41
N ARG A 19 -34.31 20.45 -10.60
CA ARG A 19 -34.06 20.79 -9.20
C ARG A 19 -33.80 19.55 -8.34
N ILE A 20 -34.59 18.50 -8.51
CA ILE A 20 -34.42 17.22 -7.78
C ILE A 20 -33.06 16.60 -8.12
N ILE A 21 -32.68 16.54 -9.40
CA ILE A 21 -31.38 16.00 -9.83
C ILE A 21 -30.21 16.82 -9.26
N LYS A 22 -30.37 18.14 -9.16
CA LYS A 22 -29.33 19.02 -8.62
C LYS A 22 -29.20 18.89 -7.10
N GLU A 23 -30.31 18.81 -6.36
CA GLU A 23 -30.28 18.60 -4.90
C GLU A 23 -29.73 17.22 -4.51
N ASP A 24 -30.10 16.17 -5.25
CA ASP A 24 -29.66 14.80 -4.98
C ASP A 24 -28.14 14.66 -5.18
N ASN A 25 -27.59 15.20 -6.27
CA ASN A 25 -26.16 15.12 -6.56
C ASN A 25 -25.29 16.04 -5.69
N THR A 26 -25.83 17.13 -5.15
CA THR A 26 -25.06 18.09 -4.33
C THR A 26 -24.66 17.49 -2.97
N MET A 27 -25.40 16.50 -2.46
CA MET A 27 -25.07 15.82 -1.21
C MET A 27 -23.88 14.88 -1.31
N TRP A 28 -23.67 14.19 -2.45
CA TRP A 28 -22.63 13.17 -2.58
C TRP A 28 -21.28 13.72 -3.05
N ILE A 29 -21.28 14.81 -3.83
CA ILE A 29 -20.07 15.43 -4.38
C ILE A 29 -19.02 15.76 -3.31
N PRO A 30 -19.37 16.35 -2.14
CA PRO A 30 -18.40 16.64 -1.09
C PRO A 30 -17.73 15.38 -0.52
N PHE A 31 -18.48 14.28 -0.35
CA PHE A 31 -17.94 13.01 0.14
C PHE A 31 -16.96 12.39 -0.86
N PHE A 32 -17.29 12.43 -2.16
CA PHE A 32 -16.41 11.94 -3.21
C PHE A 32 -15.12 12.77 -3.31
N LEU A 33 -15.21 14.10 -3.19
CA LEU A 33 -14.04 14.98 -3.19
C LEU A 33 -13.16 14.75 -1.94
N MET A 34 -13.77 14.56 -0.77
CA MET A 34 -13.06 14.22 0.45
C MET A 34 -12.32 12.88 0.32
N TYR A 35 -12.99 11.86 -0.21
CA TYR A 35 -12.40 10.54 -0.44
C TYR A 35 -11.24 10.61 -1.46
N LEU A 36 -11.42 11.34 -2.56
CA LEU A 36 -10.37 11.55 -3.55
C LEU A 36 -9.15 12.26 -2.95
N PHE A 37 -9.37 13.31 -2.15
CA PHE A 37 -8.29 14.01 -1.47
C PHE A 37 -7.57 13.11 -0.47
N ALA A 38 -8.31 12.32 0.31
CA ALA A 38 -7.75 11.34 1.23
C ALA A 38 -6.89 10.30 0.50
N LEU A 39 -7.36 9.78 -0.65
CA LEU A 39 -6.58 8.86 -1.48
C LEU A 39 -5.29 9.50 -2.00
N LEU A 40 -5.36 10.73 -2.53
CA LEU A 40 -4.19 11.45 -3.02
C LEU A 40 -3.19 11.73 -1.88
N PHE A 41 -3.67 12.05 -0.69
CA PHE A 41 -2.83 12.24 0.48
C PHE A 41 -2.14 10.94 0.92
N VAL A 42 -2.88 9.83 1.00
CA VAL A 42 -2.33 8.50 1.31
C VAL A 42 -1.29 8.08 0.27
N VAL A 43 -1.55 8.29 -1.01
CA VAL A 43 -0.58 8.02 -2.09
C VAL A 43 0.67 8.89 -1.94
N SER A 44 0.50 10.18 -1.63
CA SER A 44 1.62 11.10 -1.39
C SER A 44 2.48 10.67 -0.19
N LEU A 45 1.86 10.28 0.93
CA LEU A 45 2.57 9.75 2.09
C LEU A 45 3.33 8.46 1.77
N CYS A 46 2.71 7.54 1.04
CA CYS A 46 3.36 6.31 0.58
C CYS A 46 4.57 6.60 -0.32
N ARG A 47 4.49 7.64 -1.18
CA ARG A 47 5.62 8.10 -2.00
C ARG A 47 6.76 8.67 -1.16
N LEU A 48 6.45 9.39 -0.07
CA LEU A 48 7.47 9.91 0.85
C LEU A 48 8.20 8.76 1.54
N GLN A 49 7.47 7.75 2.04
CA GLN A 49 8.08 6.55 2.62
C GLN A 49 8.94 5.76 1.61
N CYS A 50 8.51 5.68 0.36
CA CYS A 50 9.27 5.01 -0.71
C CYS A 50 10.58 5.74 -1.07
N LYS A 51 10.63 7.08 -0.94
CA LYS A 51 11.83 7.87 -1.22
C LYS A 51 12.94 7.61 -0.21
N ASP A 52 12.59 7.44 1.06
CA ASP A 52 13.54 7.13 2.15
C ASP A 52 14.10 5.70 2.04
N ILE A 53 13.29 4.75 1.56
CA ILE A 53 13.74 3.38 1.25
C ILE A 53 14.78 3.41 0.11
N MET A 54 14.56 4.23 -0.92
CA MET A 54 15.49 4.29 -2.06
C MET A 54 16.80 5.06 -1.74
N SER A 55 16.76 6.08 -0.89
CA SER A 55 17.96 6.81 -0.45
C SER A 55 18.86 5.94 0.44
N SER A 56 18.28 5.22 1.40
CA SER A 56 19.03 4.30 2.28
C SER A 56 19.69 3.14 1.51
N ASN A 57 19.02 2.60 0.48
CA ASN A 57 19.61 1.60 -0.42
C ASN A 57 20.82 2.13 -1.19
N PHE A 58 20.80 3.40 -1.60
CA PHE A 58 21.91 4.02 -2.33
C PHE A 58 23.12 4.29 -1.44
N GLU A 59 22.91 4.77 -0.21
CA GLU A 59 24.01 4.98 0.75
C GLU A 59 24.67 3.66 1.18
N THR A 60 23.87 2.60 1.36
CA THR A 60 24.39 1.26 1.68
C THR A 60 25.23 0.68 0.54
N ALA A 61 24.84 0.93 -0.72
CA ALA A 61 25.59 0.48 -1.89
C ALA A 61 26.95 1.19 -2.05
N GLN A 62 27.14 2.36 -1.45
CA GLN A 62 28.34 3.18 -1.59
C GLN A 62 29.37 3.03 -0.46
N ASN A 63 29.14 2.18 0.56
CA ASN A 63 30.11 1.94 1.63
C ASN A 63 30.91 0.63 1.40
N PRO A 64 32.09 0.68 0.76
CA PRO A 64 32.91 -0.50 0.48
C PRO A 64 33.49 -1.20 1.73
N GLN A 65 33.51 -0.55 2.90
CA GLN A 65 34.02 -1.13 4.15
C GLN A 65 32.97 -1.97 4.91
N ALA A 66 31.68 -1.87 4.55
CA ALA A 66 30.60 -2.73 5.04
C ALA A 66 30.36 -3.95 4.15
N SER A 67 31.24 -4.23 3.18
CA SER A 67 30.95 -5.09 2.04
C SER A 67 31.02 -6.59 2.31
N ARG A 68 31.40 -7.07 3.49
CA ARG A 68 31.41 -8.50 3.82
C ARG A 68 30.95 -8.79 5.24
N CYS A 69 30.24 -9.90 5.42
CA CYS A 69 29.95 -10.45 6.73
C CYS A 69 31.28 -10.91 7.39
N PRO A 70 31.57 -10.51 8.64
CA PRO A 70 32.80 -10.93 9.33
C PRO A 70 32.84 -12.43 9.63
N ASN A 71 31.68 -13.07 9.78
CA ASN A 71 31.57 -14.48 10.15
C ASN A 71 31.60 -15.38 8.90
N CYS A 72 30.81 -15.05 7.89
CA CYS A 72 30.67 -15.88 6.69
C CYS A 72 31.57 -15.46 5.52
N MET A 73 32.21 -14.28 5.60
CA MET A 73 33.00 -13.67 4.51
C MET A 73 32.23 -13.47 3.19
N VAL A 74 30.90 -13.59 3.24
CA VAL A 74 29.98 -13.34 2.11
C VAL A 74 29.86 -11.85 1.86
N VAL A 75 29.78 -11.45 0.59
CA VAL A 75 29.58 -10.06 0.21
C VAL A 75 28.22 -9.57 0.71
N LYS A 76 28.22 -8.53 1.55
CA LYS A 76 27.03 -7.90 2.10
C LYS A 76 26.33 -7.12 0.99
N ARG A 77 25.19 -7.62 0.56
CA ARG A 77 24.19 -6.85 -0.20
C ARG A 77 23.19 -6.23 0.79
N PRO A 78 22.46 -5.15 0.44
CA PRO A 78 21.55 -4.45 1.35
C PRO A 78 20.46 -5.36 1.97
N ASP A 79 20.14 -6.46 1.29
CA ASP A 79 19.15 -7.48 1.66
C ASP A 79 19.73 -8.67 2.46
N ILE A 80 21.06 -8.84 2.50
CA ILE A 80 21.70 -9.98 3.18
C ILE A 80 22.08 -9.60 4.61
N GLN A 81 21.59 -10.36 5.59
CA GLN A 81 21.98 -10.21 7.00
C GLN A 81 22.44 -11.55 7.59
N HIS A 82 23.35 -11.49 8.54
CA HIS A 82 23.82 -12.67 9.27
C HIS A 82 22.90 -12.92 10.47
N CYS A 83 22.42 -14.15 10.61
CA CYS A 83 21.72 -14.59 11.80
C CYS A 83 22.71 -15.34 12.68
N ASP A 84 22.92 -14.86 13.91
CA ASP A 84 23.84 -15.48 14.87
C ASP A 84 23.31 -16.84 15.35
N GLU A 85 21.98 -17.05 15.41
CA GLU A 85 21.37 -18.31 15.84
C GLU A 85 21.53 -19.44 14.80
N CYS A 86 21.50 -19.10 13.52
CA CYS A 86 21.72 -20.05 12.43
C CYS A 86 23.16 -20.05 11.90
N GLU A 87 24.03 -19.18 12.42
CA GLU A 87 25.41 -18.94 11.96
C GLU A 87 25.53 -18.79 10.43
N ALA A 88 24.52 -18.19 9.81
CA ALA A 88 24.38 -18.13 8.35
C ALA A 88 23.91 -16.75 7.87
N CYS A 89 24.41 -16.36 6.69
CA CYS A 89 23.90 -15.19 5.97
C CYS A 89 22.63 -15.56 5.19
N ILE A 90 21.55 -14.83 5.46
CA ILE A 90 20.23 -15.04 4.86
C ILE A 90 19.93 -13.86 3.93
N GLU A 91 19.51 -14.15 2.71
CA GLU A 91 19.08 -13.17 1.72
C GLU A 91 17.63 -12.74 1.98
N GLY A 92 17.37 -11.43 1.93
CA GLY A 92 16.10 -10.83 2.32
C GLY A 92 15.72 -11.13 3.77
N TYR A 93 16.71 -11.14 4.68
CA TYR A 93 16.48 -11.52 6.07
C TYR A 93 15.39 -10.66 6.72
N ASP A 94 14.34 -11.32 7.22
CA ASP A 94 13.27 -10.70 7.99
C ASP A 94 13.49 -10.96 9.49
N HIS A 95 13.48 -12.22 9.91
CA HIS A 95 13.73 -12.61 11.30
C HIS A 95 14.11 -14.09 11.46
N HIS A 96 14.76 -14.44 12.58
CA HIS A 96 14.83 -15.82 13.06
C HIS A 96 13.53 -16.18 13.78
N CYS A 97 12.76 -17.13 13.25
CA CYS A 97 11.52 -17.56 13.88
C CYS A 97 11.78 -18.76 14.78
N GLY A 98 11.80 -18.54 16.11
CA GLY A 98 11.96 -19.63 17.08
C GLY A 98 10.82 -20.65 17.08
N VAL A 99 9.65 -20.32 16.52
CA VAL A 99 8.50 -21.24 16.39
C VAL A 99 8.74 -22.26 15.29
N VAL A 100 9.28 -21.83 14.15
CA VAL A 100 9.59 -22.70 13.01
C VAL A 100 10.99 -23.30 13.15
N GLY A 101 11.85 -22.70 13.98
CA GLY A 101 13.23 -23.11 14.19
C GLY A 101 14.14 -22.78 13.00
N MET A 102 13.77 -21.76 12.21
CA MET A 102 14.53 -21.35 11.04
C MET A 102 14.41 -19.86 10.75
N CYS A 103 15.38 -19.30 10.04
CA CYS A 103 15.32 -17.93 9.54
C CYS A 103 14.27 -17.79 8.44
N ILE A 104 13.50 -16.70 8.50
CA ILE A 104 12.62 -16.26 7.45
C ILE A 104 13.34 -15.19 6.62
N GLY A 105 13.41 -15.40 5.32
CA GLY A 105 13.91 -14.46 4.33
C GLY A 105 13.26 -14.71 2.96
N ASP A 106 13.77 -14.10 1.90
CA ASP A 106 13.07 -14.04 0.60
C ASP A 106 12.64 -15.42 0.06
N VAL A 107 13.49 -16.43 0.24
CA VAL A 107 13.26 -17.79 -0.27
C VAL A 107 12.05 -18.47 0.38
N ASN A 108 11.81 -18.22 1.68
CA ASN A 108 10.74 -18.89 2.44
C ASN A 108 9.63 -17.94 2.90
N PHE A 109 9.76 -16.64 2.68
CA PHE A 109 8.78 -15.62 3.06
C PHE A 109 7.37 -15.91 2.51
N LYS A 110 7.29 -16.36 1.25
CA LYS A 110 6.02 -16.73 0.62
C LYS A 110 5.32 -17.88 1.35
N TYR A 111 6.07 -18.94 1.65
CA TYR A 111 5.51 -20.12 2.34
C TYR A 111 5.14 -19.80 3.78
N PHE A 112 5.98 -19.02 4.47
CA PHE A 112 5.70 -18.53 5.81
C PHE A 112 4.39 -17.73 5.86
N THR A 113 4.21 -16.80 4.92
CA THR A 113 2.97 -16.01 4.81
C THR A 113 1.76 -16.90 4.53
N GLN A 114 1.90 -17.92 3.66
CA GLN A 114 0.81 -18.87 3.39
C GLN A 114 0.40 -19.64 4.66
N VAL A 115 1.36 -20.13 5.45
CA VAL A 115 1.08 -20.84 6.70
C VAL A 115 0.34 -19.94 7.70
N ILE A 116 0.77 -18.68 7.85
CA ILE A 116 0.07 -17.71 8.71
C ILE A 116 -1.36 -17.47 8.25
N VAL A 117 -1.58 -17.26 6.95
CA VAL A 117 -2.93 -17.03 6.41
C VAL A 117 -3.82 -18.25 6.64
N TYR A 118 -3.34 -19.46 6.38
CA TYR A 118 -4.13 -20.67 6.60
C TYR A 118 -4.42 -20.96 8.08
N SER A 119 -3.48 -20.64 8.97
CA SER A 119 -3.67 -20.81 10.42
C SER A 119 -4.60 -19.75 11.03
N GLY A 120 -4.70 -18.56 10.44
CA GLY A 120 -5.61 -17.50 10.86
C GLY A 120 -7.03 -17.59 10.28
N LEU A 121 -7.28 -18.49 9.31
CA LEU A 121 -8.58 -18.70 8.66
C LEU A 121 -9.52 -19.65 9.45
N GLN A 122 -9.42 -19.66 10.78
CA GLN A 122 -10.19 -20.54 11.65
C GLN A 122 -11.46 -19.88 12.21
#